data_AF-A0A0K0EAD4-F1
#
_entry.id   AF-A0A0K0EAD4-F1
#
_cell.length_a   1.000
_cell.length_b   1.000
_cell.length_c   1.000
_cell.angle_alpha   90.00
_cell.angle_beta   90.00
_cell.angle_gamma   90.00
#
_symmetry.space_group_name_H-M   'P 1'
#
loop_
_entity.id
_entity.type
_entity.pdbx_description
1 polymer ?
#
loop_
_entity_poly.entity_id
_entity_poly.type
_entity_poly.pdbx_seq_one_letter_code
_entity_poly.pdbx_strand_id
1 'polypeptide(L)'
;MKNNFDYNLKNVKYSKSIISEIFDGKLRSTVKCTTCNYLSHTTETFQDLSLSIPTSEHLKMVKKILEDGEECESLITTTPKNNDNLYNYILSYIIWSGRSFIYPFYSNTIGFMYNYFFSGTVDLEDCLEAFFCPEHLNGDDMYSCERCSKLRVGVKTCKLKSLPEILCIHLKRFRHDQHGYNFKVNTKVTFPICKLDVKKYIDNKILTKNASTQYDLVSLISHQGGSLDWGHYVAYCRNDMDGCWYEYNDSNVIKRDQLYILNVEAYVLFYQKRDVNRNMETIRSRTMQIINTLKEKFSRKKNNFSITDVKYISREWIYKFNLFSNPGNINNYNFLCPHGSILPPMINSISDVAVPIPARLYQYLSSQFGGGPSTGILSECKICTEMYQTYRKQCIEISDISGQNKSSILSQL
;
A
#
# COMPACT_ATOMS: atom_id res chain seq x y z
N MET A 1 -39.20 2.25 -4.15
CA MET A 1 -38.13 2.36 -3.13
C MET A 1 -37.60 3.79 -3.18
N LYS A 2 -37.82 4.60 -2.13
CA LYS A 2 -37.21 5.93 -2.05
C LYS A 2 -35.70 5.73 -1.86
N ASN A 3 -34.91 5.93 -2.91
CA ASN A 3 -33.46 5.93 -2.82
C ASN A 3 -33.04 7.20 -2.06
N ASN A 4 -32.87 7.09 -0.74
CA ASN A 4 -32.16 8.08 0.06
C ASN A 4 -30.66 7.99 -0.28
N PHE A 5 -30.28 8.42 -1.48
CA PHE A 5 -28.88 8.66 -1.76
C PHE A 5 -28.48 9.93 -1.02
N ASP A 6 -27.42 9.88 -0.21
CA ASP A 6 -27.02 11.05 0.57
C ASP A 6 -26.23 12.03 -0.30
N TYR A 7 -26.94 13.00 -0.84
CA TYR A 7 -26.40 14.10 -1.64
C TYR A 7 -25.56 15.10 -0.84
N ASN A 8 -25.53 15.01 0.51
CA ASN A 8 -24.62 15.80 1.34
C ASN A 8 -23.19 15.25 1.36
N LEU A 9 -22.94 14.07 0.79
CA LEU A 9 -21.75 13.24 1.08
C LEU A 9 -21.57 12.93 2.59
N LYS A 10 -22.51 13.31 3.48
CA LYS A 10 -22.39 13.18 4.94
C LYS A 10 -22.55 11.74 5.44
N ASN A 11 -23.37 10.92 4.78
CA ASN A 11 -23.60 9.51 5.03
C ASN A 11 -23.07 8.60 3.91
N VAL A 12 -22.24 9.13 3.01
CA VAL A 12 -21.25 8.26 2.36
C VAL A 12 -20.35 7.84 3.51
N LYS A 13 -20.59 6.64 4.07
CA LYS A 13 -19.73 5.97 5.07
C LYS A 13 -18.30 6.38 4.74
N TYR A 14 -17.71 7.27 5.56
CA TYR A 14 -16.45 7.98 5.27
C TYR A 14 -15.64 7.21 4.24
N SER A 15 -15.76 7.59 2.97
CA SER A 15 -15.00 6.94 1.91
C SER A 15 -13.56 7.08 2.37
N LYS A 16 -12.86 5.95 2.56
CA LYS A 16 -11.46 5.95 2.98
C LYS A 16 -10.74 7.02 2.15
N SER A 17 -10.02 7.92 2.83
CA SER A 17 -9.20 8.89 2.11
C SER A 17 -8.22 8.15 1.20
N ILE A 18 -7.72 8.80 0.15
CA ILE A 18 -6.69 8.19 -0.70
C ILE A 18 -5.47 7.76 0.13
N ILE A 19 -5.14 8.49 1.19
CA ILE A 19 -4.10 8.14 2.16
C ILE A 19 -4.46 6.81 2.85
N SER A 20 -5.69 6.69 3.34
CA SER A 20 -6.20 5.49 3.99
C SER A 20 -6.32 4.27 3.06
N GLU A 21 -6.41 4.47 1.76
CA GLU A 21 -6.39 3.36 0.80
C GLU A 21 -4.98 2.90 0.46
N ILE A 22 -4.03 3.84 0.41
CA ILE A 22 -2.64 3.57 0.05
C ILE A 22 -1.87 3.01 1.25
N PHE A 23 -1.97 3.66 2.41
CA PHE A 23 -1.05 3.48 3.53
C PHE A 23 -1.65 2.76 4.75
N ASP A 24 -2.98 2.74 4.91
CA ASP A 24 -3.56 2.11 6.11
C ASP A 24 -3.44 0.58 6.05
N GLY A 25 -2.57 0.04 6.90
CA GLY A 25 -2.62 -1.34 7.35
C GLY A 25 -3.44 -1.50 8.62
N LYS A 26 -3.59 -2.75 9.09
CA LYS A 26 -4.15 -3.03 10.42
C LYS A 26 -3.27 -4.00 11.17
N LEU A 27 -2.96 -3.67 12.42
CA LEU A 27 -2.34 -4.57 13.39
C LEU A 27 -3.41 -5.16 14.30
N ARG A 28 -3.20 -6.41 14.70
CA ARG A 28 -3.97 -7.06 15.75
C ARG A 28 -3.02 -7.40 16.88
N SER A 29 -3.25 -6.78 18.03
CA SER A 29 -2.57 -7.14 19.27
C SER A 29 -3.46 -8.09 20.06
N THR A 30 -2.87 -9.14 20.62
CA THR A 30 -3.55 -10.10 21.48
C THR A 30 -2.76 -10.22 22.77
N VAL A 31 -3.41 -10.00 23.91
CA VAL A 31 -2.80 -10.17 25.23
C VAL A 31 -3.43 -11.37 25.91
N LYS A 32 -2.62 -12.40 26.20
CA LYS A 32 -3.03 -13.58 26.97
C LYS A 32 -2.69 -13.38 28.45
N CYS A 33 -3.71 -13.42 29.31
CA CYS A 33 -3.50 -13.42 30.76
C CYS A 33 -2.82 -14.72 31.19
N THR A 34 -1.70 -14.65 31.92
CA THR A 34 -1.05 -15.88 32.41
C THR A 34 -1.80 -16.50 33.60
N THR A 35 -2.66 -15.74 34.28
CA THR A 35 -3.44 -16.22 35.43
C THR A 35 -4.76 -16.88 35.02
N CYS A 36 -5.55 -16.24 34.16
CA CYS A 36 -6.90 -16.73 33.81
C CYS A 36 -7.05 -17.20 32.36
N ASN A 37 -5.96 -17.14 31.57
CA ASN A 37 -5.93 -17.50 30.14
C ASN A 37 -6.90 -16.72 29.23
N TYR A 38 -7.52 -15.65 29.72
CA TYR A 38 -8.34 -14.77 28.88
C TYR A 38 -7.48 -14.08 27.81
N LEU A 39 -8.00 -14.03 26.59
CA LEU A 39 -7.40 -13.37 25.44
C LEU A 39 -8.13 -12.04 25.20
N SER A 40 -7.44 -10.92 25.43
CA SER A 40 -7.93 -9.61 25.00
C SER A 40 -7.38 -9.29 23.61
N HIS A 41 -8.21 -8.79 22.71
CA HIS A 41 -7.84 -8.46 21.34
C HIS A 41 -8.08 -6.98 21.07
N THR A 42 -7.06 -6.29 20.57
CA THR A 42 -7.20 -4.94 20.03
C THR A 42 -6.81 -4.93 18.56
N THR A 43 -7.48 -4.10 17.77
CA THR A 43 -7.13 -3.87 16.36
C THR A 43 -6.89 -2.40 16.17
N GLU A 44 -5.72 -2.06 15.63
CA GLU A 44 -5.29 -0.68 15.42
C GLU A 44 -4.94 -0.50 13.94
N THR A 45 -5.23 0.67 13.41
CA THR A 45 -4.80 1.08 12.08
C THR A 45 -3.39 1.65 12.19
N PHE A 46 -2.52 1.32 11.24
CA PHE A 46 -1.18 1.91 11.15
C PHE A 46 -0.94 2.44 9.73
N GLN A 47 -0.14 3.49 9.60
CA GLN A 47 0.29 4.04 8.31
C GLN A 47 1.78 3.76 8.04
N ASP A 48 2.55 3.54 9.09
CA ASP A 48 3.93 3.09 9.05
C ASP A 48 4.19 2.03 10.14
N LEU A 49 5.18 1.17 9.89
CA LEU A 49 5.77 0.31 10.90
C LEU A 49 7.06 0.98 11.40
N SER A 50 7.01 1.52 12.60
CA SER A 50 8.16 2.11 13.27
C SER A 50 8.96 1.02 14.02
N LEU A 51 10.00 0.49 13.38
CA LEU A 51 10.81 -0.63 13.85
C LEU A 51 12.01 -0.16 14.67
N SER A 52 12.24 -0.82 15.80
CA SER A 52 13.47 -0.66 16.58
C SER A 52 14.60 -1.46 15.93
N ILE A 53 15.81 -0.88 15.88
CA ILE A 53 17.00 -1.62 15.43
C ILE A 53 17.51 -2.47 16.61
N PRO A 54 17.44 -3.81 16.55
CA PRO A 54 17.82 -4.66 17.67
C PRO A 54 19.34 -4.70 17.85
N THR A 55 19.79 -4.86 19.09
CA THR A 55 21.19 -5.17 19.40
C THR A 55 21.44 -6.66 19.22
N SER A 56 22.71 -7.07 19.13
CA SER A 56 23.07 -8.48 19.00
C SER A 56 22.55 -9.36 20.16
N GLU A 57 22.43 -8.80 21.36
CA GLU A 57 21.86 -9.49 22.52
C GLU A 57 20.35 -9.67 22.40
N HIS A 58 19.65 -8.60 21.99
CA HIS A 58 18.21 -8.67 21.75
C HIS A 58 17.89 -9.69 20.64
N LEU A 59 18.69 -9.74 19.57
CA LEU A 59 18.50 -10.75 18.52
C LEU A 59 18.64 -12.18 19.03
N LYS A 60 19.59 -12.45 19.93
CA LYS A 60 19.73 -13.78 20.56
C LYS A 60 18.49 -14.13 21.39
N MET A 61 17.95 -13.15 22.12
CA MET A 61 16.72 -13.33 22.90
C MET A 61 15.51 -13.61 21.99
N VAL A 62 15.32 -12.83 20.92
CA VAL A 62 14.24 -13.02 19.95
C VAL A 62 14.32 -14.41 19.33
N LYS A 63 15.51 -14.82 18.85
CA LYS A 63 15.71 -16.14 18.26
C LYS A 63 15.36 -17.26 19.23
N LYS A 64 15.81 -17.15 20.48
CA LYS A 64 15.44 -18.12 21.53
C LYS A 64 13.93 -18.20 21.75
N ILE A 65 13.23 -17.07 21.84
CA ILE A 65 11.77 -17.04 22.03
C ILE A 65 11.04 -17.70 20.85
N LEU A 66 11.52 -17.47 19.63
CA LEU A 66 10.94 -18.06 18.42
C LEU A 66 11.18 -19.57 18.35
N GLU A 67 12.40 -20.03 18.65
CA GLU A 67 12.77 -21.45 18.72
C GLU A 67 11.99 -22.21 19.81
N ASP A 68 11.91 -21.65 21.03
CA ASP A 68 11.16 -22.22 22.15
C ASP A 68 9.64 -22.30 21.84
N GLY A 69 9.14 -21.44 20.95
CA GLY A 69 7.75 -21.45 20.49
C GLY A 69 7.44 -22.48 19.39
N GLU A 70 8.45 -22.95 18.65
CA GLU A 70 8.30 -23.91 17.54
C GLU A 70 8.30 -25.38 18.01
N GLU A 71 8.73 -25.70 19.23
CA GLU A 71 8.73 -27.08 19.76
C GLU A 71 7.32 -27.73 19.88
N CYS A 72 6.24 -26.98 19.65
CA CYS A 72 4.87 -27.52 19.64
C CYS A 72 4.26 -27.76 18.24
N GLU A 73 4.97 -27.53 17.14
CA GLU A 73 4.42 -27.73 15.79
C GLU A 73 5.44 -28.33 14.81
N SER A 74 6.09 -29.43 15.19
CA SER A 74 6.88 -30.24 14.25
C SER A 74 6.11 -31.48 13.80
N LEU A 75 5.72 -31.50 12.53
CA LEU A 75 5.71 -32.66 11.62
C LEU A 75 5.21 -32.18 10.24
N ILE A 76 6.13 -31.66 9.43
CA ILE A 76 6.39 -32.05 8.02
C ILE A 76 7.74 -31.43 7.68
N THR A 77 8.79 -32.20 7.96
CA THR A 77 10.12 -32.01 7.40
C THR A 77 10.12 -32.68 6.03
N THR A 78 10.12 -31.90 4.95
CA THR A 78 10.62 -32.38 3.65
C THR A 78 11.94 -31.71 3.39
N THR A 79 13.02 -32.46 3.63
CA THR A 79 14.39 -32.16 3.21
C THR A 79 14.45 -31.79 1.73
N PRO A 80 15.29 -30.81 1.33
CA PRO A 80 15.45 -30.43 -0.07
C PRO A 80 16.25 -31.49 -0.82
N LYS A 81 15.61 -32.16 -1.78
CA LYS A 81 16.33 -32.93 -2.81
C LYS A 81 16.72 -31.97 -3.94
N ASN A 82 18.02 -31.87 -4.13
CA ASN A 82 18.67 -31.22 -5.26
C ASN A 82 18.23 -31.82 -6.61
N ASN A 83 18.38 -30.96 -7.62
CA ASN A 83 18.41 -31.24 -9.06
C ASN A 83 17.08 -31.61 -9.71
N ASP A 84 16.36 -30.57 -10.16
CA ASP A 84 15.76 -30.60 -11.49
C ASP A 84 15.68 -29.19 -12.12
N ASN A 85 16.58 -28.99 -13.08
CA ASN A 85 16.48 -28.14 -14.26
C ASN A 85 16.40 -26.61 -14.09
N LEU A 86 17.57 -26.02 -13.79
CA LEU A 86 17.93 -24.64 -14.11
C LEU A 86 17.49 -24.21 -15.52
N TYR A 87 17.51 -25.14 -16.49
CA TYR A 87 17.04 -24.91 -17.87
C TYR A 87 15.52 -24.67 -17.96
N ASN A 88 14.71 -25.42 -17.21
CA ASN A 88 13.26 -25.23 -17.15
C ASN A 88 12.86 -24.01 -16.30
N TYR A 89 13.67 -23.67 -15.29
CA TYR A 89 13.53 -22.41 -14.53
C TYR A 89 13.79 -21.19 -15.41
N ILE A 90 14.85 -21.22 -16.23
CA ILE A 90 15.19 -20.17 -17.20
C ILE A 90 14.11 -20.03 -18.29
N LEU A 91 13.55 -21.14 -18.80
CA LEU A 91 12.51 -21.09 -19.83
C LEU A 91 11.20 -20.47 -19.33
N SER A 92 10.84 -20.67 -18.05
CA SER A 92 9.67 -20.03 -17.43
C SER A 92 9.82 -18.50 -17.29
N TYR A 93 11.06 -18.00 -17.31
CA TYR A 93 11.42 -16.58 -17.23
C TYR A 93 11.41 -15.88 -18.59
N ILE A 94 11.66 -16.61 -19.69
CA ILE A 94 11.73 -16.06 -21.06
C ILE A 94 10.33 -15.79 -21.65
N ILE A 95 9.30 -16.51 -21.19
CA ILE A 95 7.92 -16.37 -21.68
C ILE A 95 7.18 -15.16 -21.03
N TRP A 96 7.80 -14.50 -20.03
CA TRP A 96 7.28 -13.28 -19.38
C TRP A 96 7.63 -11.99 -20.17
N SER A 97 7.61 -12.06 -21.50
CA SER A 97 7.88 -10.93 -22.41
C SER A 97 6.58 -10.24 -22.84
N GLY A 98 5.87 -9.69 -21.85
CA GLY A 98 4.69 -8.82 -22.08
C GLY A 98 4.70 -7.51 -21.27
N ARG A 99 5.76 -7.28 -20.48
CA ARG A 99 6.07 -6.05 -19.71
C ARG A 99 7.59 -5.77 -19.62
N SER A 100 8.37 -6.28 -20.58
CA SER A 100 9.80 -5.95 -20.74
C SER A 100 9.90 -4.48 -21.15
N PHE A 101 10.46 -3.58 -20.33
CA PHE A 101 11.88 -3.21 -20.40
C PHE A 101 12.40 -2.48 -19.14
N ILE A 102 11.79 -2.68 -17.96
CA ILE A 102 12.05 -1.79 -16.80
C ILE A 102 12.52 -2.50 -15.51
N TYR A 103 12.50 -3.83 -15.44
CA TYR A 103 13.28 -4.56 -14.43
C TYR A 103 14.59 -5.02 -15.06
N PRO A 104 15.75 -4.39 -14.75
CA PRO A 104 17.02 -4.99 -15.12
C PRO A 104 17.08 -6.40 -14.52
N PHE A 105 17.50 -7.35 -15.35
CA PHE A 105 17.75 -8.77 -15.05
C PHE A 105 18.64 -8.98 -13.79
N TYR A 106 19.27 -7.92 -13.31
CA TYR A 106 20.25 -7.86 -12.23
C TYR A 106 19.67 -7.84 -10.80
N SER A 107 18.36 -7.59 -10.59
CA SER A 107 17.86 -7.31 -9.23
C SER A 107 17.76 -8.54 -8.30
N ASN A 108 17.45 -9.72 -8.84
CA ASN A 108 17.20 -10.92 -8.02
C ASN A 108 18.48 -11.70 -7.66
N THR A 109 19.50 -11.72 -8.53
CA THR A 109 20.76 -12.42 -8.27
C THR A 109 21.66 -11.63 -7.34
N ILE A 110 21.73 -10.31 -7.51
CA ILE A 110 22.55 -9.42 -6.68
C ILE A 110 22.01 -9.32 -5.26
N GLY A 111 20.68 -9.18 -5.06
CA GLY A 111 20.10 -9.07 -3.72
C GLY A 111 20.33 -10.32 -2.86
N PHE A 112 20.20 -11.51 -3.46
CA PHE A 112 20.49 -12.77 -2.78
C PHE A 112 21.98 -12.94 -2.45
N MET A 113 22.87 -12.63 -3.40
CA MET A 113 24.32 -12.69 -3.18
C MET A 113 24.78 -11.66 -2.15
N TYR A 114 24.23 -10.44 -2.16
CA TYR A 114 24.57 -9.38 -1.20
C TYR A 114 24.21 -9.80 0.23
N ASN A 115 22.99 -10.31 0.47
CA ASN A 115 22.63 -10.83 1.80
C ASN A 115 23.52 -12.00 2.26
N TYR A 116 23.98 -12.84 1.32
CA TYR A 116 24.93 -13.91 1.62
C TYR A 116 26.33 -13.40 1.99
N PHE A 117 26.83 -12.34 1.33
CA PHE A 117 28.16 -11.77 1.60
C PHE A 117 28.23 -10.90 2.87
N PHE A 118 27.11 -10.38 3.39
CA PHE A 118 27.06 -9.55 4.60
C PHE A 118 26.49 -10.29 5.82
N SER A 119 26.67 -11.61 5.92
CA SER A 119 26.27 -12.41 7.09
C SER A 119 27.02 -11.93 8.35
N GLY A 120 26.38 -11.07 9.16
CA GLY A 120 26.97 -10.45 10.34
C GLY A 120 26.44 -9.05 10.67
N THR A 121 25.73 -8.41 9.75
CA THR A 121 25.01 -7.14 9.99
C THR A 121 23.52 -7.37 10.20
N VAL A 122 22.88 -6.51 11.00
CA VAL A 122 21.42 -6.53 11.21
C VAL A 122 20.72 -6.31 9.88
N ASP A 123 19.72 -7.14 9.57
CA ASP A 123 18.88 -6.94 8.39
C ASP A 123 17.48 -6.40 8.75
N LEU A 124 16.71 -6.03 7.74
CA LEU A 124 15.34 -5.54 7.93
C LEU A 124 14.44 -6.63 8.51
N GLU A 125 14.75 -7.89 8.25
CA GLU A 125 13.98 -9.03 8.70
C GLU A 125 14.15 -9.24 10.21
N ASP A 126 15.37 -9.16 10.71
CA ASP A 126 15.74 -9.10 12.13
C ASP A 126 14.94 -8.01 12.87
N CYS A 127 14.77 -6.83 12.24
CA CYS A 127 14.00 -5.73 12.82
C CYS A 127 12.49 -6.04 12.87
N LEU A 128 11.95 -6.70 11.84
CA LEU A 128 10.55 -7.13 11.79
C LEU A 128 10.30 -8.29 12.77
N GLU A 129 11.22 -9.25 12.88
CA GLU A 129 11.17 -10.35 13.86
C GLU A 129 11.13 -9.80 15.27
N ALA A 130 12.03 -8.87 15.61
CA ALA A 130 12.01 -8.22 16.92
C ALA A 130 10.69 -7.48 17.19
N PHE A 131 10.11 -6.82 16.18
CA PHE A 131 8.84 -6.10 16.33
C PHE A 131 7.63 -7.03 16.54
N PHE A 132 7.59 -8.18 15.86
CA PHE A 132 6.50 -9.14 15.96
C PHE A 132 6.73 -10.25 17.00
N CYS A 133 7.88 -10.24 17.67
CA CYS A 133 8.21 -11.16 18.76
C CYS A 133 7.22 -11.02 19.92
N PRO A 134 6.74 -12.14 20.54
CA PRO A 134 5.93 -12.08 21.75
C PRO A 134 6.63 -11.33 22.89
N GLU A 135 5.91 -10.40 23.50
CA GLU A 135 6.39 -9.56 24.59
C GLU A 135 5.77 -10.00 25.92
N HIS A 136 6.60 -10.21 26.94
CA HIS A 136 6.15 -10.53 28.30
C HIS A 136 5.90 -9.25 29.08
N LEU A 137 4.63 -8.98 29.38
CA LEU A 137 4.19 -7.85 30.19
C LEU A 137 4.31 -8.20 31.67
N ASN A 138 5.34 -7.70 32.36
CA ASN A 138 5.63 -7.97 33.77
C ASN A 138 6.08 -6.69 34.50
N GLY A 139 6.22 -6.76 35.83
CA GLY A 139 6.65 -5.61 36.63
C GLY A 139 5.74 -4.39 36.41
N ASP A 140 6.35 -3.27 36.01
CA ASP A 140 5.65 -2.01 35.73
C ASP A 140 4.82 -2.06 34.43
N ASP A 141 5.08 -3.02 33.53
CA ASP A 141 4.38 -3.19 32.25
C ASP A 141 3.15 -4.12 32.35
N MET A 142 2.77 -4.56 33.56
CA MET A 142 1.58 -5.39 33.74
C MET A 142 0.31 -4.72 33.19
N TYR A 143 -0.55 -5.51 32.55
CA TYR A 143 -1.78 -5.00 31.94
C TYR A 143 -3.00 -5.24 32.82
N SER A 144 -4.02 -4.39 32.67
CA SER A 144 -5.30 -4.59 33.36
C SER A 144 -6.13 -5.67 32.67
N CYS A 145 -6.30 -6.81 33.33
CA CYS A 145 -7.08 -7.92 32.78
C CYS A 145 -8.57 -7.71 33.06
N GLU A 146 -9.38 -7.61 32.00
CA GLU A 146 -10.84 -7.41 32.06
C GLU A 146 -11.56 -8.47 32.93
N ARG A 147 -11.12 -9.74 32.84
CA ARG A 147 -11.73 -10.86 33.57
C ARG A 147 -11.30 -10.94 35.04
N CYS A 148 -10.06 -10.55 35.34
CA CYS A 148 -9.54 -10.54 36.71
C CYS A 148 -9.83 -9.22 37.43
N SER A 149 -10.16 -8.17 36.69
CA SER A 149 -10.32 -6.79 37.14
C SER A 149 -9.14 -6.25 37.95
N LYS A 150 -7.91 -6.67 37.60
CA LYS A 150 -6.65 -6.31 38.27
C LYS A 150 -5.49 -6.33 37.27
N LEU A 151 -4.38 -5.67 37.63
CA LEU A 151 -3.11 -5.78 36.91
C LEU A 151 -2.59 -7.23 36.97
N ARG A 152 -2.23 -7.77 35.81
CA ARG A 152 -1.73 -9.14 35.64
C ARG A 152 -0.57 -9.18 34.68
N VAL A 153 0.28 -10.17 34.89
CA VAL A 153 1.27 -10.58 33.90
C VAL A 153 0.54 -11.11 32.67
N GLY A 154 1.02 -10.73 31.49
CA GLY A 154 0.46 -11.14 30.22
C GLY A 154 1.53 -11.43 29.18
N VAL A 155 1.16 -12.15 28.14
CA VAL A 155 1.98 -12.26 26.93
C VAL A 155 1.25 -11.54 25.81
N LYS A 156 1.87 -10.50 25.26
CA LYS A 156 1.36 -9.70 24.15
C LYS A 156 1.97 -10.19 22.85
N THR A 157 1.12 -10.51 21.89
CA THR A 157 1.53 -10.89 20.53
C THR A 157 0.91 -9.93 19.53
N CYS A 158 1.67 -9.50 18.54
CA CYS A 158 1.19 -8.62 17.47
C CYS A 158 1.24 -9.36 16.12
N LYS A 159 0.23 -9.16 15.27
CA LYS A 159 0.19 -9.71 13.90
C LYS A 159 -0.43 -8.72 12.93
N LEU A 160 -0.03 -8.79 11.66
CA LEU A 160 -0.63 -8.04 10.56
C LEU A 160 -2.01 -8.64 10.21
N LYS A 161 -3.05 -7.80 10.33
CA LYS A 161 -4.44 -8.12 10.01
C LYS A 161 -4.85 -7.65 8.62
N SER A 162 -4.30 -6.53 8.16
CA SER A 162 -4.51 -5.97 6.82
C SER A 162 -3.21 -5.35 6.34
N LEU A 163 -2.92 -5.54 5.06
CA LEU A 163 -1.70 -5.09 4.41
C LEU A 163 -1.99 -3.85 3.53
N PRO A 164 -1.23 -2.75 3.66
CA PRO A 164 -1.38 -1.56 2.83
C PRO A 164 -0.83 -1.78 1.41
N GLU A 165 -1.21 -0.93 0.45
CA GLU A 165 -0.65 -0.96 -0.90
C GLU A 165 0.79 -0.42 -0.93
N ILE A 166 1.07 0.60 -0.11
CA ILE A 166 2.43 1.08 0.19
C ILE A 166 2.69 0.85 1.67
N LEU A 167 3.62 -0.06 1.97
CA LEU A 167 4.11 -0.31 3.30
C LEU A 167 5.24 0.68 3.61
N CYS A 168 4.98 1.62 4.50
CA CYS A 168 6.00 2.51 5.04
C CYS A 168 6.68 1.83 6.24
N ILE A 169 8.01 1.77 6.22
CA ILE A 169 8.82 1.25 7.32
C ILE A 169 9.75 2.35 7.79
N HIS A 170 9.62 2.73 9.06
CA HIS A 170 10.49 3.70 9.70
C HIS A 170 11.46 2.97 10.63
N LEU A 171 12.76 3.16 10.43
CA LEU A 171 13.79 2.64 11.33
C LEU A 171 14.06 3.68 12.44
N LYS A 172 13.71 3.34 13.69
CA LYS A 172 13.91 4.19 14.87
C LYS A 172 15.40 4.34 15.21
N ARG A 173 16.10 5.17 14.43
CA ARG A 173 17.53 5.45 14.58
C ARG A 173 17.81 6.37 15.75
N PHE A 174 16.92 7.31 16.04
CA PHE A 174 17.16 8.26 17.12
C PHE A 174 16.67 7.71 18.46
N ARG A 175 17.53 7.78 19.47
CA ARG A 175 17.25 7.33 20.82
C ARG A 175 17.68 8.39 21.84
N HIS A 176 17.01 8.36 22.98
CA HIS A 176 17.40 9.11 24.16
C HIS A 176 18.15 8.17 25.11
N ASP A 177 19.31 8.59 25.58
CA ASP A 177 19.99 7.92 26.69
C ASP A 177 19.26 8.20 28.02
N GLN A 178 19.56 7.44 29.07
CA GLN A 178 19.06 7.61 30.43
C GLN A 178 19.35 9.01 30.99
N HIS A 179 20.39 9.68 30.50
CA HIS A 179 20.76 11.05 30.86
C HIS A 179 20.04 12.12 29.99
N GLY A 180 19.14 11.72 29.10
CA GLY A 180 18.39 12.62 28.21
C GLY A 180 19.14 13.06 26.95
N TYR A 181 20.35 12.56 26.71
CA TYR A 181 21.12 12.88 25.50
C TYR A 181 20.59 12.14 24.27
N ASN A 182 20.49 12.88 23.17
CA ASN A 182 20.06 12.39 21.87
C ASN A 182 21.23 11.74 21.13
N PHE A 183 21.06 10.51 20.63
CA PHE A 183 22.04 9.90 19.73
C PHE A 183 21.38 9.16 18.58
N LYS A 184 22.09 9.09 17.45
CA LYS A 184 21.70 8.32 16.28
C LYS A 184 22.36 6.94 16.29
N VAL A 185 21.55 5.91 16.13
CA VAL A 185 21.98 4.53 15.87
C VAL A 185 22.46 4.44 14.43
N ASN A 186 23.78 4.38 14.27
CA ASN A 186 24.46 4.26 12.97
C ASN A 186 24.61 2.81 12.49
N THR A 187 23.97 1.85 13.18
CA THR A 187 23.97 0.44 12.77
C THR A 187 23.44 0.33 11.34
N LYS A 188 24.25 -0.23 10.45
CA LYS A 188 23.83 -0.53 9.08
C LYS A 188 22.75 -1.61 9.13
N VAL A 189 21.59 -1.30 8.55
CA VAL A 189 20.47 -2.23 8.37
C VAL A 189 20.41 -2.57 6.90
N THR A 190 20.63 -3.83 6.54
CA THR A 190 20.47 -4.28 5.15
C THR A 190 18.99 -4.50 4.84
N PHE A 191 18.57 -4.29 3.59
CA PHE A 191 17.17 -4.41 3.21
C PHE A 191 17.03 -4.95 1.78
N PRO A 192 16.00 -5.77 1.49
CA PRO A 192 15.78 -6.30 0.16
C PRO A 192 15.16 -5.25 -0.76
N ILE A 193 15.69 -5.09 -1.97
CA ILE A 193 15.07 -4.20 -2.98
C ILE A 193 13.81 -4.81 -3.61
N CYS A 194 13.72 -6.13 -3.65
CA CYS A 194 12.56 -6.84 -4.16
C CYS A 194 12.24 -8.06 -3.31
N LYS A 195 10.97 -8.47 -3.33
CA LYS A 195 10.45 -9.66 -2.64
C LYS A 195 10.65 -9.65 -1.12
N LEU A 196 10.45 -8.50 -0.47
CA LEU A 196 10.22 -8.48 0.97
C LEU A 196 8.90 -9.23 1.25
N ASP A 197 8.95 -10.38 1.92
CA ASP A 197 7.77 -11.18 2.21
C ASP A 197 7.37 -11.04 3.68
N VAL A 198 6.20 -10.43 3.92
CA VAL A 198 5.70 -10.24 5.29
C VAL A 198 4.79 -11.37 5.76
N LYS A 199 4.70 -12.48 5.00
CA LYS A 199 3.77 -13.59 5.27
C LYS A 199 3.83 -14.14 6.69
N LYS A 200 5.02 -14.31 7.28
CA LYS A 200 5.18 -14.86 8.65
C LYS A 200 4.55 -14.00 9.76
N TYR A 201 4.34 -12.73 9.48
CA TYR A 201 3.79 -11.77 10.44
C TYR A 201 2.27 -11.63 10.34
N ILE A 202 1.63 -12.29 9.38
CA ILE A 202 0.18 -12.18 9.14
C ILE A 202 -0.60 -13.10 10.08
N ASP A 203 -1.78 -12.64 10.49
CA ASP A 203 -2.75 -13.50 11.19
C ASP A 203 -3.28 -14.58 10.24
N ASN A 204 -2.88 -15.84 10.45
CA ASN A 204 -3.23 -16.99 9.61
C ASN A 204 -4.74 -17.17 9.39
N LYS A 205 -5.58 -16.67 10.30
CA LYS A 205 -7.05 -16.73 10.16
C LYS A 205 -7.58 -15.85 9.02
N ILE A 206 -6.75 -14.98 8.46
CA ILE A 206 -7.12 -13.92 7.50
C ILE A 206 -6.39 -14.06 6.17
N LEU A 207 -5.49 -15.03 6.03
CA LEU A 207 -4.88 -15.41 4.75
C LEU A 207 -5.97 -15.97 3.83
N THR A 208 -6.69 -15.07 3.15
CA THR A 208 -7.44 -15.43 1.95
C THR A 208 -6.41 -16.01 0.97
N LYS A 209 -6.74 -17.12 0.31
CA LYS A 209 -5.81 -17.91 -0.53
C LYS A 209 -5.09 -17.13 -1.64
N ASN A 210 -5.46 -15.85 -1.89
CA ASN A 210 -4.99 -15.03 -3.00
C ASN A 210 -4.42 -13.65 -2.58
N ALA A 211 -4.22 -13.38 -1.29
CA ALA A 211 -3.65 -12.08 -0.87
C ALA A 211 -2.14 -12.04 -1.12
N SER A 212 -1.66 -11.04 -1.87
CA SER A 212 -0.23 -10.80 -2.02
C SER A 212 0.38 -10.33 -0.70
N THR A 213 1.48 -10.98 -0.31
CA THR A 213 2.26 -10.69 0.92
C THR A 213 3.65 -10.15 0.61
N GLN A 214 3.99 -10.00 -0.67
CA GLN A 214 5.31 -9.59 -1.12
C GLN A 214 5.32 -8.12 -1.48
N TYR A 215 6.45 -7.48 -1.25
CA TYR A 215 6.67 -6.07 -1.53
C TYR A 215 8.01 -5.84 -2.24
N ASP A 216 8.04 -4.83 -3.10
CA ASP A 216 9.26 -4.34 -3.76
C ASP A 216 9.51 -2.88 -3.34
N LEU A 217 10.77 -2.53 -3.11
CA LEU A 217 11.17 -1.19 -2.70
C LEU A 217 10.98 -0.20 -3.86
N VAL A 218 10.33 0.93 -3.60
CA VAL A 218 10.11 2.00 -4.59
C VAL A 218 10.83 3.29 -4.25
N SER A 219 11.00 3.58 -2.97
CA SER A 219 11.82 4.70 -2.51
C SER A 219 12.32 4.47 -1.09
N LEU A 220 13.36 5.21 -0.73
CA LEU A 220 13.83 5.32 0.65
C LEU A 220 14.32 6.74 0.93
N ILE A 221 14.28 7.12 2.19
CA ILE A 221 14.85 8.37 2.70
C ILE A 221 16.06 7.99 3.54
N SER A 222 17.18 8.67 3.31
CA SER A 222 18.37 8.60 4.13
C SER A 222 18.53 9.89 4.94
N HIS A 223 18.91 9.74 6.20
CA HIS A 223 19.32 10.86 7.04
C HIS A 223 20.83 10.83 7.22
N GLN A 224 21.52 11.84 6.71
CA GLN A 224 22.95 12.05 6.88
C GLN A 224 23.20 12.97 8.07
N GLY A 225 24.20 12.67 8.90
CA GLY A 225 24.47 13.43 10.13
C GLY A 225 24.36 12.55 11.38
N GLY A 226 25.05 12.98 12.44
CA GLY A 226 25.22 12.21 13.68
C GLY A 226 24.20 12.52 14.79
N SER A 227 23.40 13.57 14.64
CA SER A 227 22.52 14.10 15.70
C SER A 227 21.10 14.32 15.20
N LEU A 228 20.16 14.44 16.15
CA LEU A 228 18.75 14.80 15.89
C LEU A 228 18.61 16.27 15.41
N ASP A 229 19.48 17.15 15.92
CA ASP A 229 19.34 18.60 15.75
C ASP A 229 20.03 19.14 14.48
N TRP A 230 20.90 18.34 13.86
CA TRP A 230 21.61 18.71 12.63
C TRP A 230 21.85 17.49 11.76
N GLY A 231 21.39 17.58 10.52
CA GLY A 231 21.55 16.56 9.50
C GLY A 231 20.99 16.99 8.17
N HIS A 232 21.03 16.08 7.20
CA HIS A 232 20.62 16.30 5.82
C HIS A 232 19.82 15.11 5.31
N TYR A 233 18.68 15.37 4.67
CA TYR A 233 17.82 14.33 4.14
C TYR A 233 18.02 14.19 2.64
N VAL A 234 18.25 12.96 2.19
CA VAL A 234 18.38 12.61 0.78
C VAL A 234 17.38 11.52 0.45
N ALA A 235 16.61 11.72 -0.63
CA ALA A 235 15.66 10.74 -1.10
C ALA A 235 16.25 9.92 -2.24
N TYR A 236 15.99 8.62 -2.25
CA TYR A 236 16.36 7.73 -3.34
C TYR A 236 15.08 7.10 -3.86
N CYS A 237 14.76 7.32 -5.12
CA CYS A 237 13.51 6.86 -5.72
C CYS A 237 13.80 6.09 -6.99
N ARG A 238 13.05 5.01 -7.21
CA ARG A 238 12.99 4.33 -8.50
C ARG A 238 12.03 5.10 -9.40
N ASN A 239 12.49 5.44 -10.60
CA ASN A 239 11.64 6.04 -11.62
C ASN A 239 10.86 4.94 -12.35
N ASP A 240 9.54 5.02 -12.37
CA ASP A 240 8.69 3.99 -13.02
C ASP A 240 8.77 4.03 -14.56
N MET A 241 9.25 5.12 -15.16
CA MET A 241 9.35 5.26 -16.62
C MET A 241 10.54 4.50 -17.22
N ASP A 242 11.65 4.39 -16.50
CA ASP A 242 12.88 3.74 -16.98
C ASP A 242 13.43 2.68 -16.01
N GLY A 243 12.88 2.58 -14.80
CA GLY A 243 13.21 1.56 -13.79
C GLY A 243 14.52 1.83 -13.07
N CYS A 244 15.13 2.98 -13.35
CA CYS A 244 16.41 3.35 -12.79
C CYS A 244 16.23 4.04 -11.43
N TRP A 245 17.25 3.92 -10.59
CA TRP A 245 17.29 4.61 -9.30
C TRP A 245 17.91 5.99 -9.46
N TYR A 246 17.37 6.94 -8.73
CA TYR A 246 17.83 8.32 -8.69
C TYR A 246 17.97 8.78 -7.26
N GLU A 247 19.10 9.42 -6.96
CA GLU A 247 19.33 10.19 -5.75
C GLU A 247 18.82 11.62 -5.98
N TYR A 248 17.95 12.07 -5.10
CA TYR A 248 17.40 13.42 -5.05
C TYR A 248 17.96 14.10 -3.80
N ASN A 249 18.97 14.93 -4.02
CA ASN A 249 19.65 15.70 -3.01
C ASN A 249 19.39 17.18 -3.27
N ASP A 250 18.35 17.72 -2.63
CA ASP A 250 17.80 19.05 -2.92
C ASP A 250 17.54 19.27 -4.41
N SER A 251 18.22 20.24 -5.03
CA SER A 251 18.11 20.54 -6.46
C SER A 251 18.91 19.60 -7.36
N ASN A 252 19.74 18.72 -6.79
CA ASN A 252 20.62 17.84 -7.54
C ASN A 252 20.02 16.43 -7.68
N VAL A 253 19.93 15.96 -8.92
CA VAL A 253 19.36 14.64 -9.24
C VAL A 253 20.40 13.81 -9.99
N ILE A 254 20.80 12.68 -9.39
CA ILE A 254 21.86 11.82 -9.93
C ILE A 254 21.33 10.40 -10.09
N LYS A 255 21.52 9.81 -11.27
CA LYS A 255 21.23 8.39 -11.50
C LYS A 255 22.19 7.51 -10.68
N ARG A 256 21.65 6.53 -9.97
CA ARG A 256 22.40 5.56 -9.15
C ARG A 256 22.11 4.14 -9.60
N ASP A 257 23.09 3.27 -9.38
CA ASP A 257 22.96 1.84 -9.59
C ASP A 257 22.40 1.15 -8.34
N GLN A 258 21.92 -0.08 -8.52
CA GLN A 258 21.26 -0.82 -7.44
C GLN A 258 22.22 -1.15 -6.27
N LEU A 259 23.50 -1.38 -6.53
CA LEU A 259 24.48 -1.70 -5.47
C LEU A 259 24.72 -0.47 -4.59
N TYR A 260 24.72 0.73 -5.17
CA TYR A 260 24.76 1.96 -4.39
C TYR A 260 23.56 2.04 -3.44
N ILE A 261 22.34 1.78 -3.93
CA ILE A 261 21.11 1.84 -3.12
C ILE A 261 21.15 0.86 -1.93
N LEU A 262 21.62 -0.37 -2.13
CA LEU A 262 21.76 -1.38 -1.06
C LEU A 262 22.71 -0.95 0.06
N ASN A 263 23.63 -0.02 -0.22
CA ASN A 263 24.59 0.48 0.76
C ASN A 263 24.13 1.75 1.48
N VAL A 264 23.02 2.36 1.07
CA VAL A 264 22.51 3.57 1.71
C VAL A 264 22.04 3.28 3.13
N GLU A 265 22.39 4.14 4.08
CA GLU A 265 21.83 4.10 5.43
C GLU A 265 20.36 4.59 5.40
N ALA A 266 19.45 3.64 5.23
CA ALA A 266 18.02 3.93 5.16
C ALA A 266 17.48 4.39 6.52
N TYR A 267 16.63 5.41 6.50
CA TYR A 267 15.86 5.91 7.65
C TYR A 267 14.38 5.56 7.52
N VAL A 268 13.79 5.83 6.36
CA VAL A 268 12.42 5.42 6.01
C VAL A 268 12.44 4.67 4.68
N LEU A 269 11.78 3.52 4.61
CA LEU A 269 11.64 2.71 3.40
C LEU A 269 10.19 2.67 2.96
N PHE A 270 9.95 2.82 1.66
CA PHE A 270 8.64 2.73 1.05
C PHE A 270 8.61 1.50 0.14
N TYR A 271 7.77 0.55 0.53
CA TYR A 271 7.62 -0.72 -0.14
C TYR A 271 6.26 -0.78 -0.85
N GLN A 272 6.25 -0.99 -2.16
CA GLN A 272 5.02 -1.19 -2.92
C GLN A 272 4.67 -2.66 -2.97
N LYS A 273 3.40 -2.95 -2.69
CA LYS A 273 2.87 -4.31 -2.70
C LYS A 273 2.99 -4.90 -4.09
N ARG A 274 3.65 -6.04 -4.18
CA ARG A 274 3.84 -6.77 -5.42
C ARG A 274 2.53 -7.38 -5.86
N ASP A 275 2.32 -7.39 -7.16
CA ASP A 275 1.21 -8.07 -7.78
C ASP A 275 1.55 -9.55 -7.97
N VAL A 276 1.37 -10.36 -6.93
CA VAL A 276 1.67 -11.81 -6.99
C VAL A 276 0.54 -12.58 -7.70
N ASN A 277 -0.58 -11.92 -7.96
CA ASN A 277 -1.70 -12.53 -8.66
C ASN A 277 -1.46 -12.42 -10.17
N ARG A 278 -0.99 -13.50 -10.81
CA ARG A 278 -0.75 -13.59 -12.27
C ARG A 278 -1.91 -13.02 -13.12
N ASN A 279 -3.11 -12.98 -12.55
CA ASN A 279 -4.28 -12.37 -13.15
C ASN A 279 -4.08 -10.89 -13.52
N MET A 280 -3.56 -10.04 -12.63
CA MET A 280 -3.51 -8.60 -12.89
C MET A 280 -2.49 -8.19 -13.93
N GLU A 281 -1.31 -8.80 -13.95
CA GLU A 281 -0.36 -8.63 -15.06
C GLU A 281 -0.98 -9.04 -16.39
N THR A 282 -1.64 -10.19 -16.43
CA THR A 282 -2.36 -10.67 -17.62
C THR A 282 -3.43 -9.65 -18.03
N ILE A 283 -4.17 -9.11 -17.06
CA ILE A 283 -5.20 -8.09 -17.31
C ILE A 283 -4.58 -6.84 -17.93
N ARG A 284 -3.49 -6.33 -17.37
CA ARG A 284 -2.81 -5.11 -17.84
C ARG A 284 -2.16 -5.32 -19.21
N SER A 285 -1.51 -6.45 -19.46
CA SER A 285 -0.95 -6.78 -20.78
C SER A 285 -2.05 -6.89 -21.84
N ARG A 286 -3.18 -7.54 -21.51
CA ARG A 286 -4.33 -7.61 -22.42
C ARG A 286 -4.97 -6.24 -22.67
N THR A 287 -5.03 -5.38 -21.65
CA THR A 287 -5.45 -3.97 -21.81
C THR A 287 -4.56 -3.24 -22.81
N MET A 288 -3.24 -3.37 -22.71
CA MET A 288 -2.30 -2.75 -23.66
C MET A 288 -2.45 -3.30 -25.07
N GLN A 289 -2.66 -4.61 -25.23
CA GLN A 289 -2.93 -5.21 -26.54
C GLN A 289 -4.21 -4.65 -27.17
N ILE A 290 -5.29 -4.51 -26.40
CA ILE A 290 -6.54 -3.89 -26.86
C ILE A 290 -6.28 -2.46 -27.32
N ILE A 291 -5.56 -1.66 -26.53
CA ILE A 291 -5.22 -0.28 -26.87
C ILE A 291 -4.42 -0.21 -28.17
N ASN A 292 -3.38 -1.04 -28.32
CA ASN A 292 -2.53 -1.04 -29.52
C ASN A 292 -3.31 -1.47 -30.77
N THR A 293 -4.13 -2.53 -30.66
CA THR A 293 -4.99 -2.99 -31.77
C THR A 293 -5.97 -1.89 -32.19
N LEU A 294 -6.51 -1.14 -31.24
CA LEU A 294 -7.39 -0.01 -31.55
C LEU A 294 -6.63 1.12 -32.23
N LYS A 295 -5.45 1.50 -31.72
CA LYS A 295 -4.56 2.51 -32.34
C LYS A 295 -4.23 2.16 -33.80
N GLU A 296 -3.86 0.91 -34.08
CA GLU A 296 -3.57 0.46 -35.45
C GLU A 296 -4.78 0.54 -36.38
N LYS A 297 -5.98 0.19 -35.87
CA LYS A 297 -7.23 0.34 -36.63
C LYS A 297 -7.54 1.81 -36.93
N PHE A 298 -7.24 2.72 -35.99
CA PHE A 298 -7.39 4.17 -36.20
C PHE A 298 -6.44 4.69 -37.29
N SER A 299 -5.16 4.30 -37.26
CA SER A 299 -4.20 4.73 -38.28
C SER A 299 -4.58 4.28 -39.70
N ARG A 300 -5.35 3.18 -39.84
CA ARG A 300 -5.78 2.63 -41.15
C ARG A 300 -7.11 3.19 -41.66
N LYS A 301 -8.02 3.67 -40.80
CA LYS A 301 -9.31 4.25 -41.20
C LYS A 301 -9.29 5.78 -41.05
N LYS A 302 -8.91 6.50 -42.11
CA LYS A 302 -9.23 7.93 -42.22
C LYS A 302 -10.76 8.09 -42.27
N ASN A 303 -11.33 8.68 -41.22
CA ASN A 303 -12.68 9.29 -41.18
C ASN A 303 -13.91 8.36 -41.26
N ASN A 304 -14.14 7.47 -40.29
CA ASN A 304 -15.51 7.13 -39.88
C ASN A 304 -15.50 6.36 -38.55
N PHE A 305 -15.45 7.10 -37.44
CA PHE A 305 -15.83 6.56 -36.13
C PHE A 305 -16.95 7.43 -35.57
N SER A 306 -18.11 6.80 -35.34
CA SER A 306 -19.20 7.44 -34.62
C SER A 306 -18.75 7.65 -33.18
N ILE A 307 -18.92 8.86 -32.65
CA ILE A 307 -18.56 9.27 -31.29
C ILE A 307 -19.31 8.46 -30.19
N THR A 308 -20.18 7.52 -30.60
CA THR A 308 -21.05 6.67 -29.77
C THR A 308 -20.35 5.47 -29.12
N ASP A 309 -19.10 5.16 -29.47
CA ASP A 309 -18.37 3.98 -28.98
C ASP A 309 -17.36 4.30 -27.86
N VAL A 310 -17.61 5.38 -27.11
CA VAL A 310 -16.80 5.80 -25.97
C VAL A 310 -17.55 5.56 -24.66
N LYS A 311 -16.83 5.14 -23.64
CA LYS A 311 -17.30 5.05 -22.25
C LYS A 311 -16.42 5.91 -21.36
N TYR A 312 -17.01 6.46 -20.32
CA TYR A 312 -16.27 7.25 -19.34
C TYR A 312 -15.95 6.42 -18.11
N ILE A 313 -14.71 6.54 -17.66
CA ILE A 313 -14.20 5.89 -16.46
C ILE A 313 -13.49 6.91 -15.57
N SER A 314 -13.51 6.69 -14.26
CA SER A 314 -12.82 7.57 -13.33
C SER A 314 -11.31 7.56 -13.55
N ARG A 315 -10.71 8.76 -13.61
CA ARG A 315 -9.26 8.97 -13.64
C ARG A 315 -8.59 8.36 -12.41
N GLU A 316 -9.21 8.53 -11.24
CA GLU A 316 -8.74 7.94 -9.98
C GLU A 316 -8.65 6.41 -10.08
N TRP A 317 -9.69 5.77 -10.63
CA TRP A 317 -9.68 4.32 -10.80
C TRP A 317 -8.61 3.88 -11.82
N ILE A 318 -8.35 4.64 -12.88
CA ILE A 318 -7.23 4.36 -13.79
C ILE A 318 -5.88 4.41 -13.06
N TYR A 319 -5.66 5.40 -12.18
CA TYR A 319 -4.43 5.45 -11.39
C TYR A 319 -4.29 4.23 -10.48
N LYS A 320 -5.37 3.85 -9.78
CA LYS A 320 -5.39 2.61 -8.99
C LYS A 320 -5.11 1.38 -9.86
N PHE A 321 -5.72 1.30 -11.04
CA PHE A 321 -5.49 0.20 -12.00
C PHE A 321 -4.03 0.11 -12.43
N ASN A 322 -3.33 1.23 -12.59
CA ASN A 322 -1.93 1.24 -12.99
C ASN A 322 -0.97 0.94 -11.82
N LEU A 323 -1.30 1.39 -10.61
CA LEU A 323 -0.37 1.41 -9.48
C LEU A 323 -0.63 0.35 -8.40
N PHE A 324 -1.89 0.01 -8.12
CA PHE A 324 -2.23 -0.85 -6.98
C PHE A 324 -2.17 -2.33 -7.39
N SER A 325 -1.86 -3.19 -6.44
CA SER A 325 -1.96 -4.65 -6.61
C SER A 325 -3.41 -5.08 -6.83
N ASN A 326 -4.37 -4.34 -6.27
CA ASN A 326 -5.79 -4.50 -6.53
C ASN A 326 -6.50 -3.14 -6.61
N PRO A 327 -6.97 -2.71 -7.80
CA PRO A 327 -7.65 -1.43 -7.95
C PRO A 327 -9.08 -1.40 -7.38
N GLY A 328 -9.63 -2.56 -7.02
CA GLY A 328 -11.03 -2.71 -6.66
C GLY A 328 -11.98 -2.53 -7.84
N ASN A 329 -13.27 -2.54 -7.55
CA ASN A 329 -14.32 -2.41 -8.55
C ASN A 329 -14.25 -1.04 -9.25
N ILE A 330 -14.64 -0.98 -10.53
CA ILE A 330 -14.75 0.30 -11.23
C ILE A 330 -15.74 1.19 -10.47
N ASN A 331 -15.27 2.32 -9.98
CA ASN A 331 -16.08 3.28 -9.25
C ASN A 331 -16.13 4.60 -10.01
N ASN A 332 -17.27 4.85 -10.66
CA ASN A 332 -17.53 6.11 -11.34
C ASN A 332 -18.42 7.05 -10.51
N TYR A 333 -18.75 6.68 -9.26
CA TYR A 333 -19.62 7.49 -8.41
C TYR A 333 -18.99 8.80 -7.92
N ASN A 334 -17.70 9.03 -8.18
CA ASN A 334 -17.07 10.33 -7.92
C ASN A 334 -17.45 11.41 -8.94
N PHE A 335 -17.96 11.05 -10.12
CA PHE A 335 -18.50 12.01 -11.08
C PHE A 335 -19.91 11.67 -11.59
N LEU A 336 -20.40 10.43 -11.39
CA LEU A 336 -21.75 10.01 -11.77
C LEU A 336 -22.63 9.79 -10.55
N CYS A 337 -23.88 10.22 -10.67
CA CYS A 337 -24.92 9.87 -9.71
C CYS A 337 -25.46 8.44 -9.99
N PRO A 338 -26.23 7.85 -9.06
CA PRO A 338 -26.88 6.56 -9.27
C PRO A 338 -27.83 6.50 -10.48
N HIS A 339 -28.29 7.65 -10.98
CA HIS A 339 -29.12 7.74 -12.18
C HIS A 339 -28.30 7.63 -13.48
N GLY A 340 -26.97 7.56 -13.41
CA GLY A 340 -26.07 7.42 -14.57
C GLY A 340 -25.68 8.72 -15.27
N SER A 341 -26.01 9.86 -14.65
CA SER A 341 -25.72 11.21 -15.15
C SER A 341 -24.69 11.92 -14.25
N ILE A 342 -24.13 13.04 -14.72
CA ILE A 342 -23.09 13.79 -14.00
C ILE A 342 -23.63 14.34 -12.69
N LEU A 343 -22.82 14.27 -11.63
CA LEU A 343 -23.08 14.95 -10.37
C LEU A 343 -23.03 16.47 -10.57
N PRO A 344 -24.03 17.25 -10.12
CA PRO A 344 -24.07 18.70 -10.35
C PRO A 344 -22.79 19.46 -9.94
N PRO A 345 -22.14 19.16 -8.80
CA PRO A 345 -20.87 19.80 -8.43
C PRO A 345 -19.72 19.56 -9.41
N MET A 346 -19.76 18.47 -10.18
CA MET A 346 -18.66 18.01 -11.05
C MET A 346 -18.83 18.44 -12.52
N ILE A 347 -19.91 19.16 -12.87
CA ILE A 347 -20.20 19.55 -14.26
C ILE A 347 -19.05 20.37 -14.87
N ASN A 348 -18.49 21.31 -14.11
CA ASN A 348 -17.44 22.21 -14.59
C ASN A 348 -16.04 21.59 -14.57
N SER A 349 -15.83 20.50 -13.84
CA SER A 349 -14.53 19.82 -13.64
C SER A 349 -14.51 18.40 -14.20
N ILE A 350 -15.49 18.03 -15.03
CA ILE A 350 -15.66 16.67 -15.51
C ILE A 350 -14.46 16.15 -16.31
N SER A 351 -13.74 17.02 -17.03
CA SER A 351 -12.51 16.68 -17.76
C SER A 351 -11.37 16.21 -16.85
N ASP A 352 -11.38 16.67 -15.60
CA ASP A 352 -10.32 16.39 -14.64
C ASP A 352 -10.56 15.04 -13.97
N VAL A 353 -11.82 14.60 -13.87
CA VAL A 353 -12.21 13.38 -13.14
C VAL A 353 -12.57 12.23 -14.08
N ALA A 354 -13.14 12.49 -15.25
CA ALA A 354 -13.59 11.46 -16.18
C ALA A 354 -12.63 11.31 -17.37
N VAL A 355 -12.25 10.07 -17.67
CA VAL A 355 -11.39 9.72 -18.79
C VAL A 355 -12.21 8.97 -19.85
N PRO A 356 -12.24 9.44 -21.11
CA PRO A 356 -12.87 8.72 -22.20
C PRO A 356 -12.01 7.51 -22.60
N ILE A 357 -12.61 6.32 -22.60
CA ILE A 357 -11.98 5.09 -23.07
C ILE A 357 -12.87 4.36 -24.09
N PRO A 358 -12.30 3.58 -25.02
CA PRO A 358 -13.09 2.79 -25.96
C PRO A 358 -14.06 1.83 -25.25
N ALA A 359 -15.30 1.72 -25.73
CA ALA A 359 -16.33 0.88 -25.11
C ALA A 359 -15.90 -0.59 -24.96
N ARG A 360 -15.16 -1.12 -25.95
CA ARG A 360 -14.56 -2.46 -25.88
C ARG A 360 -13.57 -2.62 -24.72
N LEU A 361 -12.76 -1.59 -24.46
CA LEU A 361 -11.84 -1.60 -23.33
C LEU A 361 -12.61 -1.54 -22.00
N TYR A 362 -13.63 -0.67 -21.92
CA TYR A 362 -14.49 -0.61 -20.73
C TYR A 362 -15.19 -1.94 -20.45
N GLN A 363 -15.75 -2.59 -21.46
CA GLN A 363 -16.41 -3.89 -21.31
C GLN A 363 -15.43 -4.96 -20.80
N TYR A 364 -14.20 -4.97 -21.33
CA TYR A 364 -13.16 -5.87 -20.84
C TYR A 364 -12.85 -5.59 -19.36
N LEU A 365 -12.53 -4.35 -18.98
CA LEU A 365 -12.21 -3.99 -17.60
C LEU A 365 -13.38 -4.28 -16.65
N SER A 366 -14.61 -3.94 -17.05
CA SER A 366 -15.81 -4.22 -16.27
C SER A 366 -16.06 -5.72 -16.09
N SER A 367 -15.72 -6.56 -17.07
CA SER A 367 -15.79 -8.02 -16.90
C SER A 367 -14.82 -8.56 -15.86
N GLN A 368 -13.69 -7.87 -15.62
CA GLN A 368 -12.65 -8.30 -14.68
C GLN A 368 -12.89 -7.77 -13.27
N PHE A 369 -13.35 -6.52 -13.14
CA PHE A 369 -13.46 -5.82 -11.86
C PHE A 369 -14.91 -5.52 -11.43
N GLY A 370 -15.89 -5.71 -12.30
CA GLY A 370 -17.27 -5.27 -12.04
C GLY A 370 -17.37 -3.76 -11.80
N GLY A 371 -18.38 -3.35 -11.05
CA GLY A 371 -18.59 -1.95 -10.64
C GLY A 371 -19.55 -1.16 -11.54
N GLY A 372 -19.43 0.16 -11.48
CA GLY A 372 -20.32 1.09 -12.17
C GLY A 372 -20.36 2.48 -11.51
N PRO A 373 -21.28 3.36 -11.96
CA PRO A 373 -22.16 3.17 -13.12
C PRO A 373 -21.41 3.40 -14.44
N SER A 374 -21.88 2.79 -15.53
CA SER A 374 -21.31 2.98 -16.88
C SER A 374 -22.10 4.06 -17.62
N THR A 375 -21.39 5.01 -18.25
CA THR A 375 -22.02 5.93 -19.19
C THR A 375 -21.17 6.12 -20.45
N GLY A 376 -21.85 6.29 -21.58
CA GLY A 376 -21.24 6.80 -22.82
C GLY A 376 -21.61 8.24 -23.12
N ILE A 377 -22.56 8.81 -22.37
CA ILE A 377 -23.08 10.16 -22.58
C ILE A 377 -22.99 10.92 -21.26
N LEU A 378 -22.21 12.00 -21.27
CA LEU A 378 -22.13 12.93 -20.18
C LEU A 378 -23.30 13.90 -20.28
N SER A 379 -24.31 13.70 -19.45
CA SER A 379 -25.49 14.57 -19.35
C SER A 379 -25.71 14.99 -17.90
N GLU A 380 -26.25 16.19 -17.71
CA GLU A 380 -26.64 16.68 -16.39
C GLU A 380 -27.82 15.88 -15.83
N CYS A 381 -27.75 15.53 -14.55
CA CYS A 381 -28.84 14.85 -13.88
C CYS A 381 -29.88 15.86 -13.35
N LYS A 382 -30.99 16.06 -14.08
CA LYS A 382 -32.07 16.99 -13.67
C LYS A 382 -32.54 16.77 -12.22
N ILE A 383 -32.76 15.51 -11.84
CA ILE A 383 -33.19 15.12 -10.49
C ILE A 383 -32.16 15.58 -9.44
N CYS A 384 -30.88 15.28 -9.66
CA CYS A 384 -29.84 15.66 -8.71
C CYS A 384 -29.57 17.17 -8.71
N THR A 385 -29.74 17.85 -9.84
CA THR A 385 -29.59 19.31 -9.94
C THR A 385 -30.65 20.02 -9.09
N GLU A 386 -31.92 19.62 -9.19
CA GLU A 386 -33.00 20.20 -8.38
C GLU A 386 -32.75 20.00 -6.88
N MET A 387 -32.32 18.79 -6.49
CA MET A 387 -31.97 18.48 -5.10
C MET A 387 -30.78 19.30 -4.60
N TYR A 388 -29.71 19.41 -5.41
CA TYR A 388 -28.51 20.17 -5.07
C TYR A 388 -28.77 21.68 -4.97
N GLN A 389 -29.59 22.24 -5.86
CA GLN A 389 -30.03 23.64 -5.78
C GLN A 389 -30.83 23.91 -4.51
N THR A 390 -31.72 22.99 -4.13
CA THR A 390 -32.50 23.09 -2.88
C THR A 390 -31.56 23.07 -1.67
N TYR A 391 -30.58 22.16 -1.67
CA TYR A 391 -29.57 22.08 -0.62
C TYR A 391 -28.72 23.35 -0.52
N ARG A 392 -28.23 23.88 -1.65
CA ARG A 392 -27.44 25.14 -1.66
C ARG A 392 -28.23 26.31 -1.06
N LYS A 393 -29.53 26.41 -1.37
CA LYS A 393 -30.40 27.44 -0.77
C LYS A 393 -30.49 27.28 0.74
N GLN A 394 -30.70 26.06 1.23
CA GLN A 394 -30.73 25.77 2.67
C GLN A 394 -29.39 26.10 3.37
N CYS A 395 -28.25 25.80 2.75
CA CYS A 395 -26.94 26.17 3.31
C CYS A 395 -26.73 27.68 3.39
N ILE A 396 -27.19 28.42 2.38
CA ILE A 396 -27.10 29.88 2.36
C ILE A 396 -28.00 30.48 3.47
N GLU A 397 -29.23 29.98 3.60
CA GLU A 397 -30.16 30.42 4.67
C GLU A 397 -29.62 30.12 6.07
N ILE A 398 -28.99 28.95 6.28
CA ILE A 398 -28.34 28.59 7.55
C ILE A 398 -27.12 29.48 7.83
N SER A 399 -26.35 29.85 6.80
CA SER A 399 -25.19 30.74 6.93
C SER A 399 -25.58 32.18 7.29
N ASP A 400 -26.74 32.64 6.80
CA ASP A 400 -27.32 33.94 7.13
C ASP A 400 -27.78 34.00 8.59
N ILE A 401 -28.17 32.85 9.17
CA ILE A 401 -28.54 32.73 10.59
C ILE A 401 -27.32 32.59 11.50
N SER A 402 -26.24 31.95 11.04
CA SER A 402 -25.04 31.65 11.86
C SER A 402 -23.93 32.71 11.77
N GLY A 403 -24.09 33.75 10.94
CA GLY A 403 -23.11 34.83 10.77
C GLY A 403 -21.79 34.40 10.12
N GLN A 404 -21.75 33.22 9.49
CA GLN A 404 -20.55 32.73 8.79
C GLN A 404 -20.41 33.37 7.40
N ASN A 405 -19.17 33.71 7.03
CA ASN A 405 -18.86 34.40 5.78
C ASN A 405 -19.29 33.56 4.55
N LYS A 406 -20.23 34.07 3.74
CA LYS A 406 -20.82 33.36 2.57
C LYS A 406 -19.79 32.75 1.61
N SER A 407 -18.63 33.39 1.46
CA SER A 407 -17.55 32.91 0.58
C SER A 407 -16.88 31.62 1.06
N SER A 408 -16.87 31.34 2.37
CA SER A 408 -16.22 30.17 2.97
C SER A 408 -17.04 28.88 2.80
N ILE A 409 -18.36 28.98 2.66
CA ILE A 409 -19.25 27.82 2.50
C ILE A 409 -19.42 27.49 1.02
N LEU A 410 -19.44 28.51 0.15
CA LEU A 410 -19.49 28.35 -1.31
C LEU A 410 -18.20 27.75 -1.90
N SER A 411 -17.05 27.87 -1.23
CA SER A 411 -15.80 27.21 -1.65
C SER A 411 -15.69 25.75 -1.19
N GLN A 412 -16.55 25.33 -0.26
CA GLN A 412 -16.63 23.96 0.26
C GLN A 412 -17.75 23.12 -0.38
N LEU A 413 -18.64 23.76 -1.17
CA LEU A 413 -19.77 23.17 -1.92
C LEU A 413 -19.49 23.15 -3.41
#